data_AF-A0A4X2K6V2-F1
#
_entry.id   AF-A0A4X2K6V2-F1
#
_cell.length_a   1.000
_cell.length_b   1.000
_cell.length_c   1.000
_cell.angle_alpha   90.00
_cell.angle_beta   90.00
_cell.angle_gamma   90.00
#
_symmetry.space_group_name_H-M   'P 1'
#
loop_
_entity.id
_entity.type
_entity.pdbx_description
1 polymer ?
#
loop_
_entity_poly.entity_id
_entity_poly.type
_entity_poly.pdbx_seq_one_letter_code
_entity_poly.pdbx_strand_id
1 'polypeptide(L)'
;MTSLISPRGREEFVHCRRTESQDIHCIKSLIRKYTEKLFGRINVVYLLEKANLAITLCNERDEIMAHATFLDYPNWDVAKQDEWLTVFSELDSELQYTPLNSLFMHLFVAIDEYALGCCKEIIRTVFKAAPDLHFIFLVVPSYMSLGSTLVTIFEPVGIVPCFSFDEEFSVHVCHRHHHCPQLYIRQARVEDHDDLMPIFMHHDTSLREIYGEYFLAELIEAQDEENYCVICEDKGTAVGFMSVCSQVNMELLHQCFNLGPFHGLCKPHPDDVLEPEKTRSLHFRSVYYSEIAYENDTYLSKSHLTTISMKFFFITLIKLRKRNMTCLWSLASFFLAIDDEDFRPVYKGASSAFCIQLFCIDEKYETRSLDFMQFVFSLFPHKDFCIISVPHLTPEFILIQNFIRIVPFNTSILDNDLYVFHRAGLLKSINIRLATTNDVPNVKNLIRTLNLNQNIMEDFAKYNMARRDPDGTTVQTFVAEVLNQIVGVSVIRTEMDIEYIRSHYNIEDFIYYNHHQREEHGHIHHFVLNPIFQHYTKYFLKEILRLSFKSCLYYLIYPQSREGKVKEI
;
A
#
# COMPACT_ATOMS: atom_id res chain seq x y z
N MET A 1 -2.95 22.16 8.72
CA MET A 1 -2.11 22.99 9.60
C MET A 1 -2.56 22.75 11.03
N THR A 2 -1.61 22.75 11.96
CA THR A 2 -1.85 22.49 13.38
C THR A 2 -1.34 23.68 14.18
N SER A 3 -2.05 24.10 15.22
CA SER A 3 -1.59 25.16 16.12
C SER A 3 -0.73 24.57 17.25
N LEU A 4 0.43 25.17 17.51
CA LEU A 4 1.29 24.90 18.65
C LEU A 4 1.29 26.10 19.59
N ILE A 5 1.11 25.83 20.88
CA ILE A 5 1.15 26.85 21.92
C ILE A 5 2.42 26.66 22.74
N SER A 6 3.25 27.70 22.83
CA SER A 6 4.45 27.67 23.65
C SER A 6 4.11 27.70 25.14
N PRO A 7 5.04 27.28 26.04
CA PRO A 7 4.87 27.45 27.49
C PRO A 7 4.65 28.91 27.93
N ARG A 8 4.97 29.87 27.05
CA ARG A 8 4.78 31.31 27.27
C ARG A 8 3.47 31.84 26.64
N GLY A 9 2.62 30.97 26.10
CA GLY A 9 1.33 31.31 25.51
C GLY A 9 1.41 31.88 24.09
N ARG A 10 2.55 31.74 23.39
CA ARG A 10 2.66 32.15 21.98
C ARG A 10 2.13 31.04 21.08
N GLU A 11 1.30 31.41 20.13
CA GLU A 11 0.71 30.48 19.17
C GLU A 11 1.47 30.55 17.85
N GLU A 12 1.83 29.40 17.30
CA GLU A 12 2.46 29.24 15.99
C GLU A 12 1.71 28.17 15.21
N PHE A 13 1.36 28.46 13.96
CA PHE A 13 0.75 27.47 13.07
C PHE A 13 1.84 26.74 12.30
N VAL A 14 1.75 25.41 12.30
CA VAL A 14 2.74 24.54 11.71
C VAL A 14 2.15 23.56 10.70
N HIS A 15 3.01 23.10 9.82
CA HIS A 15 2.71 22.01 8.90
C HIS A 15 3.93 21.09 8.76
N CYS A 16 3.67 19.80 8.55
CA CYS A 16 4.71 18.80 8.29
C CYS A 16 4.84 18.57 6.78
N ARG A 17 6.08 18.34 6.34
CA ARG A 17 6.37 17.78 5.01
C ARG A 17 7.51 16.77 5.09
N ARG A 18 7.71 16.01 4.01
CA ARG A 18 8.93 15.21 3.87
C ARG A 18 10.15 16.13 3.85
N THR A 19 11.22 15.68 4.49
CA THR A 19 12.48 16.41 4.53
C THR A 19 13.09 16.47 3.13
N GLU A 20 13.65 17.63 2.79
CA GLU A 20 14.32 17.87 1.52
C GLU A 20 15.82 18.13 1.74
N SER A 21 16.64 17.96 0.71
CA SER A 21 18.10 18.18 0.81
C SER A 21 18.46 19.63 1.18
N GLN A 22 17.62 20.59 0.83
CA GLN A 22 17.79 22.00 1.23
C GLN A 22 17.66 22.24 2.75
N ASP A 23 16.98 21.34 3.47
CA ASP A 23 16.75 21.47 4.92
C ASP A 23 18.02 21.20 5.73
N ILE A 24 19.03 20.55 5.13
CA ILE A 24 20.23 20.03 5.81
C ILE A 24 20.95 21.11 6.61
N HIS A 25 21.07 22.33 6.08
CA HIS A 25 21.77 23.42 6.76
C HIS A 25 21.05 23.83 8.06
N CYS A 26 19.72 23.96 7.99
CA CYS A 26 18.88 24.32 9.13
C CYS A 26 18.77 23.18 10.15
N ILE A 27 18.73 21.92 9.70
CA ILE A 27 18.78 20.77 10.60
C ILE A 27 20.09 20.77 11.39
N LYS A 28 21.23 21.00 10.71
CA LYS A 28 22.55 21.09 11.35
C LYS A 28 22.63 22.24 12.35
N SER A 29 21.98 23.38 12.11
CA SER A 29 21.99 24.51 13.05
C SER A 29 21.17 24.24 14.32
N LEU A 30 20.20 23.32 14.28
CA LEU A 30 19.41 22.88 15.43
C LEU A 30 20.10 21.79 16.26
N ILE A 31 21.15 21.14 15.75
CA ILE A 31 21.91 20.12 16.50
C ILE A 31 22.69 20.79 17.63
N ARG A 32 22.52 20.27 18.85
CA ARG A 32 23.20 20.75 20.06
C ARG A 32 24.05 19.64 20.67
N LYS A 33 24.93 20.00 21.60
CA LYS A 33 25.73 19.03 22.38
C LYS A 33 24.87 17.95 23.07
N TYR A 34 23.66 18.31 23.50
CA TYR A 34 22.74 17.35 24.09
C TYR A 34 22.22 16.33 23.06
N THR A 35 21.86 16.78 21.85
CA THR A 35 21.48 15.92 20.72
C THR A 35 22.60 14.95 20.37
N GLU A 36 23.85 15.43 20.26
CA GLU A 36 25.02 14.59 19.96
C GLU A 36 25.27 13.52 21.01
N LYS A 37 24.93 13.78 22.28
CA LYS A 37 25.04 12.77 23.35
C LYS A 37 23.95 11.72 23.29
N LEU A 38 22.73 12.08 22.87
CA LEU A 38 21.60 11.15 22.76
C LEU A 38 21.69 10.25 21.53
N PHE A 39 22.03 10.85 20.38
CA PHE A 39 21.95 10.20 19.07
C PHE A 39 23.34 9.92 18.45
N GLY A 40 24.41 10.34 19.11
CA GLY A 40 25.78 10.23 18.58
C GLY A 40 26.13 11.32 17.58
N ARG A 41 27.33 11.22 17.02
CA ARG A 41 27.79 12.14 15.96
C ARG A 41 27.29 11.65 14.61
N ILE A 42 26.34 12.38 14.03
CA ILE A 42 25.64 11.93 12.82
C ILE A 42 26.03 12.79 11.61
N ASN A 43 26.33 12.12 10.50
CA ASN A 43 26.36 12.77 9.19
C ASN A 43 24.92 12.90 8.67
N VAL A 44 24.33 14.10 8.84
CA VAL A 44 22.94 14.39 8.44
C VAL A 44 22.67 14.08 6.97
N VAL A 45 23.63 14.33 6.07
CA VAL A 45 23.45 14.08 4.62
C VAL A 45 23.26 12.58 4.37
N TYR A 46 24.17 11.78 4.93
CA TYR A 46 24.13 10.33 4.82
C TYR A 46 22.89 9.74 5.49
N LEU A 47 22.52 10.26 6.67
CA LEU A 47 21.33 9.80 7.40
C LEU A 47 20.05 10.02 6.58
N LEU A 48 19.88 11.20 5.99
CA LEU A 48 18.70 11.53 5.20
C LEU A 48 18.60 10.67 3.94
N GLU A 49 19.73 10.39 3.30
CA GLU A 49 19.76 9.54 2.10
C GLU A 49 19.31 8.10 2.40
N LYS A 50 19.66 7.56 3.57
CA LYS A 50 19.31 6.20 3.97
C LYS A 50 17.95 6.09 4.67
N ALA A 51 17.33 7.21 5.03
CA ALA A 51 16.15 7.23 5.88
C ALA A 51 14.94 6.52 5.25
N ASN A 52 14.27 5.64 6.00
CA ASN A 52 12.98 5.10 5.59
C ASN A 52 11.89 6.19 5.60
N LEU A 53 11.98 7.12 6.56
CA LEU A 53 11.12 8.29 6.64
C LEU A 53 11.84 9.44 7.33
N ALA A 54 11.76 10.64 6.76
CA ALA A 54 12.27 11.86 7.36
C ALA A 54 11.21 12.95 7.24
N ILE A 55 10.91 13.61 8.36
CA ILE A 55 9.87 14.64 8.44
C ILE A 55 10.47 15.93 8.99
N THR A 56 10.17 17.03 8.29
CA THR A 56 10.47 18.39 8.71
C THR A 56 9.17 19.10 9.06
N LEU A 57 9.17 19.82 10.18
CA LEU A 57 8.07 20.67 10.61
C LEU A 57 8.44 22.13 10.39
N CYS A 58 7.60 22.85 9.66
CA CYS A 58 7.78 24.26 9.34
C CYS A 58 6.63 25.10 9.91
N ASN A 59 6.91 26.38 10.19
CA ASN A 59 5.86 27.37 10.47
C ASN A 59 5.22 27.90 9.18
N GLU A 60 4.30 28.87 9.28
CA GLU A 60 3.65 29.51 8.12
C GLU A 60 4.61 30.28 7.20
N ARG A 61 5.82 30.59 7.67
CA ARG A 61 6.86 31.28 6.91
C ARG A 61 7.85 30.32 6.26
N ASP A 62 7.56 29.03 6.27
CA ASP A 62 8.45 27.94 5.84
C ASP A 62 9.78 27.88 6.62
N GLU A 63 9.83 28.45 7.82
CA GLU A 63 10.99 28.32 8.71
C GLU A 63 10.94 26.98 9.44
N ILE A 64 12.05 26.25 9.42
CA ILE A 64 12.15 24.92 10.03
C ILE A 64 12.16 25.05 11.56
N MET A 65 11.15 24.47 12.19
CA MET A 65 10.98 24.43 13.65
C MET A 65 11.50 23.15 14.26
N ALA A 66 11.37 22.03 13.56
CA ALA A 66 11.82 20.73 14.03
C ALA A 66 12.02 19.74 12.88
N HIS A 67 12.78 18.69 13.16
CA HIS A 67 13.06 17.62 12.22
C HIS A 67 13.25 16.30 12.96
N ALA A 68 12.77 15.20 12.37
CA ALA A 68 13.07 13.86 12.81
C ALA A 68 13.33 12.91 11.65
N THR A 69 14.22 11.94 11.89
CA THR A 69 14.56 10.89 10.93
C THR A 69 14.39 9.51 11.54
N PHE A 70 13.81 8.61 10.75
CA PHE A 70 13.43 7.26 11.16
C PHE A 70 14.00 6.22 10.20
N LEU A 71 14.54 5.14 10.77
CA LEU A 71 15.09 3.99 10.06
C LEU A 71 14.51 2.67 10.59
N ASP A 72 14.67 1.59 9.84
CA ASP A 72 14.15 0.24 10.17
C ASP A 72 15.09 -0.61 11.04
N TYR A 73 16.13 0.00 11.61
CA TYR A 73 17.07 -0.62 12.55
C TYR A 73 17.48 0.36 13.66
N PRO A 74 17.98 -0.13 14.82
CA PRO A 74 18.38 0.73 15.94
C PRO A 74 19.41 1.82 15.61
N ASN A 75 19.32 2.97 16.27
CA ASN A 75 20.24 4.11 16.07
C ASN A 75 21.61 3.95 16.72
N TRP A 76 21.76 2.96 17.59
CA TRP A 76 23.02 2.56 18.20
C TRP A 76 23.32 1.10 17.85
N ASP A 77 24.58 0.70 17.95
CA ASP A 77 25.05 -0.65 17.66
C ASP A 77 24.67 -1.63 18.79
N VAL A 78 23.38 -1.76 19.04
CA VAL A 78 22.77 -2.69 20.02
C VAL A 78 22.22 -3.94 19.35
N ALA A 79 22.05 -3.90 18.02
CA ALA A 79 21.69 -5.04 17.19
C ALA A 79 22.00 -4.76 15.72
N LYS A 80 22.31 -5.81 14.97
CA LYS A 80 22.42 -5.73 13.51
C LYS A 80 21.05 -5.49 12.88
N GLN A 81 21.06 -4.91 11.68
CA GLN A 81 19.87 -4.57 10.92
C GLN A 81 18.98 -5.80 10.61
N ASP A 82 19.55 -6.99 10.47
CA ASP A 82 18.83 -8.23 10.20
C ASP A 82 18.37 -8.97 11.48
N GLU A 83 19.06 -8.78 12.61
CA GLU A 83 18.89 -9.57 13.85
C GLU A 83 18.16 -8.85 14.99
N TRP A 84 17.87 -7.55 14.87
CA TRP A 84 17.31 -6.74 15.97
C TRP A 84 16.01 -7.27 16.56
N LEU A 85 15.18 -7.94 15.75
CA LEU A 85 13.92 -8.53 16.20
C LEU A 85 14.10 -9.49 17.37
N THR A 86 15.15 -10.32 17.33
CA THR A 86 15.43 -11.31 18.38
C THR A 86 15.73 -10.60 19.69
N VAL A 87 16.60 -9.58 19.66
CA VAL A 87 17.02 -8.81 20.83
C VAL A 87 15.82 -8.07 21.45
N PHE A 88 14.96 -7.48 20.62
CA PHE A 88 13.84 -6.67 21.11
C PHE A 88 12.65 -7.53 21.56
N SER A 89 12.46 -8.72 20.98
CA SER A 89 11.41 -9.65 21.42
C SER A 89 11.69 -10.24 22.80
N GLU A 90 12.95 -10.27 23.24
CA GLU A 90 13.32 -10.66 24.61
C GLU A 90 12.97 -9.60 25.66
N LEU A 91 12.84 -8.32 25.26
CA LEU A 91 12.52 -7.22 26.16
C LEU A 91 11.05 -7.23 26.59
N ASP A 92 10.16 -7.62 25.68
CA ASP A 92 8.73 -7.72 25.95
C ASP A 92 8.10 -8.81 25.08
N SER A 93 7.81 -9.95 25.71
CA SER A 93 7.22 -11.11 25.04
C SER A 93 5.72 -10.97 24.73
N GLU A 94 5.04 -9.97 25.30
CA GLU A 94 3.60 -9.76 25.07
C GLU A 94 3.34 -9.03 23.74
N LEU A 95 4.32 -8.25 23.28
CA LEU A 95 4.22 -7.44 22.06
C LEU A 95 4.90 -8.13 20.86
N GLN A 96 4.16 -8.25 19.76
CA GLN A 96 4.70 -8.79 18.51
C GLN A 96 5.31 -7.67 17.66
N TYR A 97 6.61 -7.47 17.82
CA TYR A 97 7.38 -6.57 16.97
C TYR A 97 7.68 -7.21 15.62
N THR A 98 7.54 -6.44 14.55
CA THR A 98 7.88 -6.84 13.19
C THR A 98 8.55 -5.67 12.46
N PRO A 99 9.35 -5.93 11.41
CA PRO A 99 9.91 -4.85 10.59
C PRO A 99 8.83 -3.99 9.91
N LEU A 100 7.64 -4.55 9.68
CA LEU A 100 6.50 -3.81 9.12
C LEU A 100 5.96 -2.76 10.10
N ASN A 101 5.88 -3.11 11.38
CA ASN A 101 5.16 -2.32 12.39
C ASN A 101 6.07 -1.48 13.30
N SER A 102 7.38 -1.46 13.05
CA SER A 102 8.38 -0.84 13.92
C SER A 102 9.36 0.05 13.13
N LEU A 103 9.66 1.23 13.68
CA LEU A 103 10.73 2.12 13.20
C LEU A 103 11.52 2.66 14.40
N PHE A 104 12.73 3.12 14.15
CA PHE A 104 13.64 3.67 15.14
C PHE A 104 13.90 5.15 14.86
N MET A 105 13.79 5.99 15.87
CA MET A 105 14.13 7.41 15.77
C MET A 105 15.65 7.57 15.85
N HIS A 106 16.28 8.00 14.75
CA HIS A 106 17.73 8.21 14.67
C HIS A 106 18.16 9.64 14.93
N LEU A 107 17.27 10.60 14.72
CA LEU A 107 17.54 12.01 15.01
C LEU A 107 16.23 12.69 15.36
N PHE A 108 16.26 13.52 16.39
CA PHE A 108 15.24 14.52 16.65
C PHE A 108 15.91 15.84 17.07
N VAL A 109 15.54 16.91 16.37
CA VAL A 109 15.96 18.28 16.68
C VAL A 109 14.76 19.21 16.60
N ALA A 110 14.71 20.19 17.50
CA ALA A 110 13.62 21.17 17.54
C ALA A 110 14.07 22.46 18.21
N ILE A 111 13.34 23.55 17.94
CA ILE A 111 13.40 24.77 18.72
C ILE A 111 12.81 24.48 20.11
N ASP A 112 13.58 24.74 21.19
CA ASP A 112 13.21 24.37 22.57
C ASP A 112 11.83 24.85 22.99
N GLU A 113 11.45 26.08 22.58
CA GLU A 113 10.19 26.70 22.97
C GLU A 113 8.97 25.87 22.53
N TYR A 114 9.08 25.14 21.43
CA TYR A 114 7.98 24.35 20.85
C TYR A 114 8.26 22.84 20.80
N ALA A 115 9.38 22.37 21.36
CA ALA A 115 9.90 21.02 21.15
C ALA A 115 8.87 19.89 21.40
N LEU A 116 8.08 19.98 22.48
CA LEU A 116 7.03 19.00 22.78
C LEU A 116 5.90 18.97 21.75
N GLY A 117 5.41 20.16 21.36
CA GLY A 117 4.39 20.30 20.33
C GLY A 117 4.88 19.78 18.98
N CYS A 118 6.10 20.16 18.61
CA CYS A 118 6.74 19.70 17.39
C CYS A 118 6.90 18.18 17.35
N CYS A 119 7.37 17.57 18.45
CA CYS A 119 7.56 16.13 18.53
C CYS A 119 6.23 15.38 18.38
N LYS A 120 5.18 15.81 19.10
CA LYS A 120 3.84 15.22 19.00
C LYS A 120 3.28 15.27 17.57
N GLU A 121 3.48 16.39 16.88
CA GLU A 121 2.97 16.55 15.51
C GLU A 121 3.76 15.74 14.48
N ILE A 122 5.08 15.68 14.63
CA ILE A 122 5.92 14.79 13.81
C ILE A 122 5.51 13.33 14.00
N ILE A 123 5.39 12.86 15.25
CA ILE A 123 5.00 11.47 15.55
C ILE A 123 3.62 11.14 14.97
N ARG A 124 2.63 12.04 15.10
CA ARG A 124 1.32 11.88 14.46
C ARG A 124 1.45 11.77 12.94
N THR A 125 2.27 12.61 12.33
CA THR A 125 2.50 12.58 10.87
C THR A 125 3.16 11.29 10.43
N VAL A 126 4.12 10.76 11.21
CA VAL A 126 4.75 9.46 10.95
C VAL A 126 3.70 8.35 10.93
N PHE A 127 2.86 8.24 11.97
CA PHE A 127 1.80 7.23 12.03
C PHE A 127 0.74 7.40 10.94
N LYS A 128 0.50 8.63 10.46
CA LYS A 128 -0.36 8.87 9.30
C LYS A 128 0.27 8.42 7.99
N ALA A 129 1.56 8.71 7.79
CA ALA A 129 2.30 8.35 6.58
C ALA A 129 2.58 6.85 6.45
N ALA A 130 2.65 6.13 7.58
CA ALA A 130 2.82 4.68 7.64
C ALA A 130 1.70 4.04 8.48
N PRO A 131 0.58 3.61 7.84
CA PRO A 131 -0.56 3.02 8.54
C PRO A 131 -0.24 1.73 9.30
N ASP A 132 0.69 0.92 8.78
CA ASP A 132 1.09 -0.35 9.41
C ASP A 132 1.99 -0.16 10.65
N LEU A 133 2.56 1.04 10.83
CA LEU A 133 3.45 1.34 11.94
C LEU A 133 2.68 1.41 13.25
N HIS A 134 3.09 0.59 14.23
CA HIS A 134 2.50 0.55 15.57
C HIS A 134 3.45 1.08 16.64
N PHE A 135 4.76 0.93 16.43
CA PHE A 135 5.79 1.24 17.41
C PHE A 135 6.87 2.12 16.80
N ILE A 136 7.27 3.15 17.53
CA ILE A 136 8.49 3.90 17.27
C ILE A 136 9.41 3.71 18.45
N PHE A 137 10.59 3.17 18.22
CA PHE A 137 11.60 2.95 19.23
C PHE A 137 12.60 4.09 19.29
N LEU A 138 13.14 4.29 20.48
CA LEU A 138 14.23 5.21 20.74
C LEU A 138 15.23 4.53 21.67
N VAL A 139 16.45 4.33 21.18
CA VAL A 139 17.55 3.77 21.96
C VAL A 139 18.49 4.90 22.36
N VAL A 140 18.80 5.02 23.65
CA VAL A 140 19.70 6.05 24.18
C VAL A 140 20.63 5.48 25.25
N PRO A 141 21.84 6.04 25.42
CA PRO A 141 22.74 5.59 26.49
C PRO A 141 22.06 5.68 27.85
N SER A 142 22.15 4.61 28.66
CA SER A 142 21.42 4.48 29.94
C SER A 142 21.72 5.58 30.96
N TYR A 143 22.90 6.18 30.90
CA TYR A 143 23.31 7.29 31.78
C TYR A 143 22.71 8.65 31.39
N MET A 144 22.06 8.77 30.22
CA MET A 144 21.45 10.00 29.74
C MET A 144 19.96 10.05 30.11
N SER A 145 19.48 11.23 30.47
CA SER A 145 18.03 11.49 30.53
C SER A 145 17.51 11.95 29.17
N LEU A 146 16.32 11.50 28.79
CA LEU A 146 15.63 11.83 27.54
C LEU A 146 15.11 13.28 27.44
N GLY A 147 15.18 14.04 28.55
CA GLY A 147 14.67 15.40 28.62
C GLY A 147 13.15 15.44 28.66
N SER A 148 12.57 16.60 29.00
CA SER A 148 11.12 16.73 29.24
C SER A 148 10.27 16.37 28.01
N THR A 149 10.75 16.67 26.80
CA THR A 149 10.04 16.40 25.56
C THR A 149 9.89 14.91 25.27
N LEU A 150 10.99 14.16 25.19
CA LEU A 150 10.96 12.77 24.77
C LEU A 150 10.40 11.85 25.87
N VAL A 151 10.68 12.14 27.16
CA VAL A 151 10.09 11.39 28.30
C VAL A 151 8.56 11.44 28.30
N THR A 152 7.96 12.52 27.78
CA THR A 152 6.49 12.66 27.75
C THR A 152 5.84 11.80 26.64
N ILE A 153 6.62 11.35 25.65
CA ILE A 153 6.12 10.67 24.45
C ILE A 153 6.55 9.20 24.41
N PHE A 154 7.72 8.88 24.97
CA PHE A 154 8.32 7.57 24.97
C PHE A 154 8.31 6.96 26.36
N GLU A 155 7.89 5.70 26.44
CA GLU A 155 7.83 4.90 27.66
C GLU A 155 9.02 3.93 27.70
N PRO A 156 9.66 3.73 28.87
CA PRO A 156 10.78 2.80 28.97
C PRO A 156 10.31 1.35 28.85
N VAL A 157 11.02 0.56 28.04
CA VAL A 157 10.74 -0.87 27.83
C VAL A 157 11.77 -1.74 28.57
N GLY A 158 13.06 -1.39 28.43
CA GLY A 158 14.13 -2.19 29.00
C GLY A 158 15.51 -1.65 28.70
N ILE A 159 16.53 -2.47 28.96
CA ILE A 159 17.94 -2.14 28.75
C ILE A 159 18.59 -3.24 27.92
N VAL A 160 19.42 -2.85 26.95
CA VAL A 160 20.17 -3.75 26.08
C VAL A 160 21.67 -3.40 26.13
N PRO A 161 22.57 -4.41 26.05
CA PRO A 161 23.99 -4.15 25.91
C PRO A 161 24.33 -3.67 24.49
N CYS A 162 25.38 -2.86 24.36
CA CYS A 162 25.95 -2.50 23.06
C CYS A 162 27.01 -3.51 22.62
N PHE A 163 27.10 -3.79 21.32
CA PHE A 163 28.15 -4.64 20.76
C PHE A 163 29.51 -3.95 20.69
N SER A 164 29.51 -2.63 20.43
CA SER A 164 30.72 -1.83 20.20
C SER A 164 31.33 -1.25 21.48
N PHE A 165 30.55 -1.09 22.55
CA PHE A 165 30.97 -0.44 23.78
C PHE A 165 30.51 -1.25 25.00
N ASP A 166 31.29 -1.22 26.08
CA ASP A 166 30.88 -1.78 27.39
C ASP A 166 29.94 -0.79 28.11
N GLU A 167 28.88 -0.39 27.40
CA GLU A 167 27.86 0.56 27.85
C GLU A 167 26.47 -0.04 27.64
N GLU A 168 25.60 0.19 28.61
CA GLU A 168 24.19 -0.21 28.57
C GLU A 168 23.34 0.88 27.92
N PHE A 169 22.37 0.46 27.11
CA PHE A 169 21.46 1.36 26.41
C PHE A 169 20.02 1.10 26.85
N SER A 170 19.33 2.18 27.20
CA SER A 170 17.90 2.14 27.51
C SER A 170 17.06 2.22 26.24
N VAL A 171 16.11 1.30 26.12
CA VAL A 171 15.14 1.21 25.02
C VAL A 171 13.82 1.81 25.48
N HIS A 172 13.29 2.73 24.68
CA HIS A 172 11.99 3.33 24.91
C HIS A 172 11.09 3.15 23.68
N VAL A 173 9.78 3.11 23.89
CA VAL A 173 8.77 2.90 22.84
C VAL A 173 7.71 4.00 22.88
N CYS A 174 7.27 4.41 21.70
CA CYS A 174 6.11 5.26 21.50
C CYS A 174 5.04 4.45 20.75
N HIS A 175 3.86 4.31 21.37
CA HIS A 175 2.76 3.54 20.81
C HIS A 175 1.85 4.38 19.93
N ARG A 176 1.43 3.81 18.79
CA ARG A 176 0.46 4.44 17.86
C ARG A 176 -0.82 4.89 18.56
N HIS A 177 -1.38 4.07 19.45
CA HIS A 177 -2.68 4.34 20.07
C HIS A 177 -2.71 5.59 20.97
N HIS A 178 -1.55 6.07 21.43
CA HIS A 178 -1.44 7.35 22.14
C HIS A 178 -1.63 8.58 21.22
N HIS A 179 -1.44 8.40 19.90
CA HIS A 179 -1.47 9.47 18.91
C HIS A 179 -2.61 9.32 17.89
N CYS A 180 -3.02 8.08 17.60
CA CYS A 180 -4.09 7.72 16.69
C CYS A 180 -5.02 6.73 17.41
N PRO A 181 -6.20 7.18 17.90
CA PRO A 181 -7.08 6.33 18.68
C PRO A 181 -7.56 5.11 17.88
N GLN A 182 -7.83 4.02 18.59
CA GLN A 182 -8.49 2.87 18.01
C GLN A 182 -9.99 3.15 17.89
N LEU A 183 -10.52 2.95 16.69
CA LEU A 183 -11.94 3.17 16.43
C LEU A 183 -12.73 1.93 16.81
N TYR A 184 -13.93 2.14 17.35
CA TYR A 184 -14.89 1.07 17.57
C TYR A 184 -15.85 1.00 16.39
N ILE A 185 -16.10 -0.20 15.87
CA ILE A 185 -16.93 -0.40 14.69
C ILE A 185 -18.18 -1.18 15.07
N ARG A 186 -19.32 -0.68 14.61
CA ARG A 186 -20.63 -1.30 14.83
C ARG A 186 -21.58 -1.00 13.67
N GLN A 187 -22.71 -1.69 13.66
CA GLN A 187 -23.81 -1.34 12.76
C GLN A 187 -24.34 0.08 13.06
N ALA A 188 -24.71 0.77 11.99
CA ALA A 188 -25.26 2.12 12.02
C ALA A 188 -26.68 2.11 12.60
N ARG A 189 -27.02 3.17 13.32
CA ARG A 189 -28.35 3.48 13.86
C ARG A 189 -28.81 4.80 13.26
N VAL A 190 -30.13 5.02 13.22
CA VAL A 190 -30.70 6.25 12.64
C VAL A 190 -30.21 7.51 13.38
N GLU A 191 -29.91 7.38 14.68
CA GLU A 191 -29.32 8.45 15.51
C GLU A 191 -27.94 8.92 15.02
N ASP A 192 -27.18 8.05 14.33
CA ASP A 192 -25.84 8.39 13.82
C ASP A 192 -25.90 9.38 12.63
N HIS A 193 -27.09 9.63 12.08
CA HIS A 193 -27.30 10.56 10.96
C HIS A 193 -26.70 11.94 11.24
N ASP A 194 -26.99 12.51 12.41
CA ASP A 194 -26.62 13.90 12.73
C ASP A 194 -25.10 14.07 12.88
N ASP A 195 -24.41 13.03 13.37
CA ASP A 195 -22.95 13.00 13.48
C ASP A 195 -22.27 12.87 12.11
N LEU A 196 -22.87 12.09 11.20
CA LEU A 196 -22.30 11.80 9.89
C LEU A 196 -22.54 12.92 8.87
N MET A 197 -23.67 13.62 8.94
CA MET A 197 -24.01 14.67 7.98
C MET A 197 -22.93 15.75 7.80
N PRO A 198 -22.32 16.30 8.87
CA PRO A 198 -21.21 17.25 8.73
C PRO A 198 -20.02 16.70 7.92
N ILE A 199 -19.70 15.41 8.08
CA ILE A 199 -18.59 14.75 7.39
C ILE A 199 -18.92 14.69 5.88
N PHE A 200 -20.14 14.29 5.53
CA PHE A 200 -20.59 14.24 4.14
C PHE A 200 -20.60 15.63 3.50
N MET A 201 -21.13 16.64 4.20
CA MET A 201 -21.23 18.02 3.68
C MET A 201 -19.87 18.71 3.54
N HIS A 202 -18.86 18.31 4.33
CA HIS A 202 -17.50 18.82 4.19
C HIS A 202 -16.85 18.36 2.88
N HIS A 203 -17.22 17.17 2.39
CA HIS A 203 -16.60 16.56 1.22
C HIS A 203 -17.36 16.80 -0.08
N ASP A 204 -18.69 16.87 -0.06
CA ASP A 204 -19.50 17.20 -1.24
C ASP A 204 -20.89 17.72 -0.87
N THR A 205 -21.27 18.87 -1.44
CA THR A 205 -22.61 19.45 -1.27
C THR A 205 -23.63 18.86 -2.26
N SER A 206 -23.16 18.23 -3.34
CA SER A 206 -23.97 17.72 -4.45
C SER A 206 -24.84 16.51 -4.05
N LEU A 207 -24.45 15.75 -3.02
CA LEU A 207 -25.18 14.54 -2.59
C LEU A 207 -26.54 14.87 -2.00
N ARG A 208 -26.65 15.98 -1.27
CA ARG A 208 -27.93 16.48 -0.75
C ARG A 208 -28.85 16.89 -1.89
N GLU A 209 -28.30 17.41 -2.98
CA GLU A 209 -29.06 17.81 -4.17
C GLU A 209 -29.54 16.60 -4.98
N ILE A 210 -28.74 15.53 -5.05
CA ILE A 210 -29.06 14.33 -5.84
C ILE A 210 -29.97 13.35 -5.07
N TYR A 211 -29.71 13.14 -3.77
CA TYR A 211 -30.36 12.09 -2.97
C TYR A 211 -31.28 12.63 -1.87
N GLY A 212 -31.33 13.95 -1.66
CA GLY A 212 -32.17 14.59 -0.64
C GLY A 212 -31.51 14.67 0.73
N GLU A 213 -32.20 15.28 1.70
CA GLU A 213 -31.67 15.51 3.06
C GLU A 213 -31.70 14.26 3.95
N TYR A 214 -32.53 13.27 3.61
CA TYR A 214 -32.79 12.10 4.44
C TYR A 214 -32.20 10.80 3.87
N PHE A 215 -31.40 10.87 2.80
CA PHE A 215 -30.91 9.68 2.10
C PHE A 215 -30.14 8.73 3.03
N LEU A 216 -29.37 9.28 3.99
CA LEU A 216 -28.57 8.49 4.91
C LEU A 216 -29.45 7.76 5.93
N ALA A 217 -30.50 8.43 6.42
CA ALA A 217 -31.49 7.80 7.31
C ALA A 217 -32.24 6.68 6.59
N GLU A 218 -32.69 6.91 5.35
CA GLU A 218 -33.35 5.89 4.53
C GLU A 218 -32.43 4.68 4.26
N LEU A 219 -31.14 4.92 4.00
CA LEU A 219 -30.16 3.87 3.77
C LEU A 219 -29.91 3.03 5.04
N ILE A 220 -29.84 3.68 6.19
CA ILE A 220 -29.68 3.02 7.50
C ILE A 220 -30.95 2.25 7.90
N GLU A 221 -32.14 2.78 7.60
CA GLU A 221 -33.42 2.11 7.86
C GLU A 221 -33.65 0.90 6.94
N ALA A 222 -33.15 0.95 5.71
CA ALA A 222 -33.29 -0.10 4.71
C ALA A 222 -32.28 -1.26 4.85
N GLN A 223 -31.58 -1.36 5.97
CA GLN A 223 -30.67 -2.48 6.26
C GLN A 223 -31.43 -3.82 6.30
N ASP A 224 -30.85 -4.85 5.69
CA ASP A 224 -31.38 -6.21 5.65
C ASP A 224 -30.24 -7.24 5.66
N GLU A 225 -30.55 -8.53 5.42
CA GLU A 225 -29.54 -9.60 5.41
C GLU A 225 -28.49 -9.43 4.28
N GLU A 226 -28.82 -8.64 3.25
CA GLU A 226 -28.00 -8.42 2.06
C GLU A 226 -27.35 -7.02 2.01
N ASN A 227 -27.84 -6.05 2.79
CA ASN A 227 -27.38 -4.67 2.83
C ASN A 227 -27.15 -4.23 4.28
N TYR A 228 -25.91 -3.84 4.60
CA TYR A 228 -25.56 -3.35 5.93
C TYR A 228 -24.95 -1.96 5.87
N CYS A 229 -25.25 -1.15 6.88
CA CYS A 229 -24.61 0.12 7.15
C CYS A 229 -23.77 0.00 8.42
N VAL A 230 -22.52 0.42 8.36
CA VAL A 230 -21.54 0.28 9.43
C VAL A 230 -20.93 1.64 9.72
N ILE A 231 -20.73 1.98 10.98
CA ILE A 231 -20.04 3.20 11.41
C ILE A 231 -18.79 2.86 12.20
N CYS A 232 -17.85 3.80 12.21
CA CYS A 232 -16.78 3.83 13.20
C CYS A 232 -17.00 5.00 14.16
N GLU A 233 -16.84 4.77 15.46
CA GLU A 233 -17.03 5.78 16.49
C GLU A 233 -15.74 6.03 17.29
N ASP A 234 -15.52 7.30 17.64
CA ASP A 234 -14.51 7.75 18.60
C ASP A 234 -15.24 8.44 19.76
N LYS A 235 -15.09 7.89 20.97
CA LYS A 235 -15.73 8.41 22.21
C LYS A 235 -17.24 8.63 22.11
N GLY A 236 -17.94 7.80 21.32
CA GLY A 236 -19.40 7.83 21.18
C GLY A 236 -19.94 8.73 20.07
N THR A 237 -19.08 9.38 19.29
CA THR A 237 -19.48 10.13 18.09
C THR A 237 -19.12 9.34 16.84
N ALA A 238 -20.04 9.24 15.87
CA ALA A 238 -19.76 8.59 14.60
C ALA A 238 -18.80 9.46 13.75
N VAL A 239 -17.65 8.90 13.38
CA VAL A 239 -16.58 9.58 12.61
C VAL A 239 -16.35 8.97 11.23
N GLY A 240 -17.12 7.96 10.85
CA GLY A 240 -17.10 7.37 9.53
C GLY A 240 -18.24 6.40 9.31
N PHE A 241 -18.53 6.13 8.04
CA PHE A 241 -19.67 5.37 7.55
C PHE A 241 -19.27 4.50 6.34
N MET A 242 -19.78 3.27 6.29
CA MET A 242 -19.63 2.34 5.17
C MET A 242 -20.94 1.60 4.93
N SER A 243 -21.47 1.71 3.70
CA SER A 243 -22.61 0.92 3.23
C SER A 243 -22.12 -0.20 2.32
N VAL A 244 -22.57 -1.43 2.59
CA VAL A 244 -22.15 -2.63 1.86
C VAL A 244 -23.34 -3.48 1.41
N CYS A 245 -23.18 -4.17 0.29
CA CYS A 245 -24.23 -4.97 -0.33
C CYS A 245 -23.70 -6.27 -0.93
N SER A 246 -24.31 -7.42 -0.64
CA SER A 246 -23.93 -8.72 -1.19
C SER A 246 -24.45 -8.98 -2.61
N GLN A 247 -25.42 -8.21 -3.10
CA GLN A 247 -25.92 -8.32 -4.47
C GLN A 247 -24.98 -7.64 -5.46
N VAL A 248 -24.24 -8.46 -6.23
CA VAL A 248 -23.29 -8.01 -7.26
C VAL A 248 -23.67 -8.58 -8.62
N ASN A 249 -23.69 -7.74 -9.65
CA ASN A 249 -23.89 -8.16 -11.05
C ASN A 249 -22.63 -8.81 -11.62
N MET A 250 -22.46 -10.11 -11.35
CA MET A 250 -21.28 -10.88 -11.79
C MET A 250 -21.16 -10.98 -13.31
N GLU A 251 -22.28 -11.06 -14.04
CA GLU A 251 -22.29 -11.17 -15.50
C GLU A 251 -21.65 -9.94 -16.15
N LEU A 252 -22.00 -8.74 -15.67
CA LEU A 252 -21.40 -7.50 -16.14
C LEU A 252 -19.90 -7.43 -15.81
N LEU A 253 -19.50 -7.87 -14.62
CA LEU A 253 -18.10 -7.84 -14.21
C LEU A 253 -17.25 -8.82 -15.05
N HIS A 254 -17.74 -10.04 -15.31
CA HIS A 254 -17.07 -11.01 -16.19
C HIS A 254 -16.97 -10.51 -17.63
N GLN A 255 -17.89 -9.64 -18.07
CA GLN A 255 -17.82 -9.04 -19.41
C GLN A 255 -16.83 -7.88 -19.49
N CYS A 256 -16.60 -7.14 -18.41
CA CYS A 256 -15.82 -5.90 -18.45
C CYS A 256 -14.39 -6.05 -17.92
N PHE A 257 -14.12 -7.01 -17.03
CA PHE A 257 -12.86 -7.08 -16.29
C PHE A 257 -12.19 -8.45 -16.32
N ASN A 258 -10.85 -8.45 -16.34
CA ASN A 258 -10.05 -9.68 -16.23
C ASN A 258 -10.00 -10.16 -14.77
N LEU A 259 -10.96 -11.00 -14.40
CA LEU A 259 -11.08 -11.57 -13.06
C LEU A 259 -10.44 -12.97 -12.93
N GLY A 260 -9.68 -13.42 -13.93
CA GLY A 260 -8.99 -14.72 -13.93
C GLY A 260 -8.15 -14.98 -12.68
N PRO A 261 -7.31 -14.04 -12.23
CA PRO A 261 -6.49 -14.21 -11.01
C PRO A 261 -7.29 -14.46 -9.73
N PHE A 262 -8.58 -14.08 -9.70
CA PHE A 262 -9.46 -14.23 -8.55
C PHE A 262 -10.59 -15.23 -8.80
N HIS A 263 -10.42 -16.12 -9.79
CA HIS A 263 -11.42 -17.13 -10.17
C HIS A 263 -12.81 -16.52 -10.44
N GLY A 264 -12.85 -15.36 -11.10
CA GLY A 264 -14.10 -14.68 -11.40
C GLY A 264 -14.85 -14.13 -10.18
N LEU A 265 -14.20 -14.04 -9.00
CA LEU A 265 -14.84 -13.76 -7.71
C LEU A 265 -15.91 -14.80 -7.31
N CYS A 266 -15.80 -16.01 -7.85
CA CYS A 266 -16.69 -17.14 -7.59
C CYS A 266 -15.94 -18.26 -6.85
N LYS A 267 -16.68 -19.13 -6.19
CA LYS A 267 -16.09 -20.38 -5.64
C LYS A 267 -15.78 -21.35 -6.79
N PRO A 268 -14.67 -22.10 -6.76
CA PRO A 268 -14.38 -23.09 -7.78
C PRO A 268 -15.49 -24.14 -7.95
N HIS A 269 -15.83 -24.47 -9.18
CA HIS A 269 -16.84 -25.46 -9.54
C HIS A 269 -16.30 -26.40 -10.64
N PRO A 270 -16.64 -27.71 -10.62
CA PRO A 270 -16.15 -28.67 -11.62
C PRO A 270 -16.53 -28.33 -13.07
N ASP A 271 -17.64 -27.62 -13.26
CA ASP A 271 -18.14 -27.21 -14.58
C ASP A 271 -17.59 -25.85 -15.06
N ASP A 272 -16.55 -25.32 -14.40
CA ASP A 272 -15.89 -24.08 -14.81
C ASP A 272 -15.11 -24.30 -16.12
N VAL A 273 -15.25 -23.35 -17.06
CA VAL A 273 -14.52 -23.37 -18.33
C VAL A 273 -13.45 -22.27 -18.26
N LEU A 274 -12.22 -22.65 -17.92
CA LEU A 274 -11.11 -21.72 -17.66
C LEU A 274 -10.09 -21.62 -18.79
N GLU A 275 -10.08 -22.58 -19.71
CA GLU A 275 -9.19 -22.60 -20.86
C GLU A 275 -10.01 -22.74 -22.15
N PRO A 276 -9.58 -22.12 -23.26
CA PRO A 276 -10.20 -22.35 -24.55
C PRO A 276 -10.06 -23.82 -24.94
N GLU A 277 -11.10 -24.40 -25.53
CA GLU A 277 -10.99 -25.71 -26.14
C GLU A 277 -9.89 -25.66 -27.22
N LYS A 278 -8.90 -26.55 -27.13
CA LYS A 278 -7.81 -26.63 -28.12
C LYS A 278 -8.37 -27.08 -29.47
N THR A 279 -8.83 -26.14 -30.28
CA THR A 279 -9.28 -26.43 -31.65
C THR A 279 -8.05 -26.82 -32.48
N ARG A 280 -8.09 -28.04 -33.05
CA ARG A 280 -7.07 -28.55 -33.98
C ARG A 280 -6.85 -27.55 -35.11
N SER A 281 -5.59 -27.24 -35.35
CA SER A 281 -5.08 -26.34 -36.39
C SER A 281 -5.72 -26.60 -37.75
N LEU A 282 -6.42 -25.59 -38.28
CA LEU A 282 -6.77 -25.51 -39.70
C LEU A 282 -5.91 -24.42 -40.34
N HIS A 283 -5.13 -24.87 -41.31
CA HIS A 283 -4.23 -24.12 -42.18
C HIS A 283 -4.90 -22.86 -42.75
N PHE A 284 -4.44 -21.66 -42.36
CA PHE A 284 -4.80 -20.44 -43.06
C PHE A 284 -3.82 -20.21 -44.22
N ARG A 285 -4.36 -20.26 -45.43
CA ARG A 285 -3.68 -19.94 -46.68
C ARG A 285 -3.65 -18.41 -46.80
N SER A 286 -2.45 -17.83 -46.96
CA SER A 286 -2.28 -16.40 -47.13
C SER A 286 -2.97 -15.90 -48.40
N VAL A 287 -3.69 -14.79 -48.30
CA VAL A 287 -4.09 -13.97 -49.44
C VAL A 287 -3.68 -12.54 -49.14
N TYR A 288 -2.98 -11.95 -50.11
CA TYR A 288 -2.39 -10.62 -50.09
C TYR A 288 -3.44 -9.51 -49.87
N TYR A 289 -3.11 -8.52 -49.02
CA TYR A 289 -3.78 -7.22 -49.02
C TYR A 289 -3.12 -6.28 -50.02
N SER A 290 -3.95 -5.53 -50.75
CA SER A 290 -3.54 -4.36 -51.55
C SER A 290 -3.97 -3.09 -50.82
N GLU A 291 -3.11 -2.07 -50.90
CA GLU A 291 -3.20 -0.76 -50.27
C GLU A 291 -4.40 0.05 -50.76
N ILE A 292 -5.11 0.73 -49.85
CA ILE A 292 -5.88 1.94 -50.18
C ILE A 292 -5.64 3.01 -49.10
N ALA A 293 -5.46 4.23 -49.59
CA ALA A 293 -4.92 5.41 -48.94
C ALA A 293 -5.89 6.16 -48.00
N TYR A 294 -5.29 7.04 -47.19
CA TYR A 294 -5.88 8.05 -46.32
C TYR A 294 -6.66 9.14 -47.08
N GLU A 295 -7.71 9.68 -46.45
CA GLU A 295 -8.11 11.08 -46.62
C GLU A 295 -8.92 11.61 -45.41
N ASN A 296 -8.92 12.94 -45.27
CA ASN A 296 -8.90 13.72 -44.03
C ASN A 296 -10.26 14.08 -43.39
N ASP A 297 -10.15 14.40 -42.09
CA ASP A 297 -10.77 15.45 -41.26
C ASP A 297 -12.27 15.79 -41.40
N THR A 298 -12.94 15.80 -40.24
CA THR A 298 -13.79 16.95 -39.89
C THR A 298 -13.89 17.16 -38.37
N TYR A 299 -13.56 18.38 -37.94
CA TYR A 299 -13.69 18.90 -36.59
C TYR A 299 -15.17 19.12 -36.22
N LEU A 300 -15.57 18.79 -34.99
CA LEU A 300 -16.69 19.47 -34.33
C LEU A 300 -16.40 19.68 -32.83
N SER A 301 -16.42 20.95 -32.44
CA SER A 301 -16.18 21.48 -31.10
C SER A 301 -17.43 21.55 -30.22
N LYS A 302 -17.20 21.72 -28.91
CA LYS A 302 -18.07 22.21 -27.81
C LYS A 302 -18.76 21.10 -26.99
N SER A 303 -18.84 21.16 -25.66
CA SER A 303 -18.42 22.19 -24.69
C SER A 303 -18.62 21.66 -23.27
N HIS A 304 -17.74 22.09 -22.36
CA HIS A 304 -17.94 22.31 -20.93
C HIS A 304 -18.87 21.38 -20.13
N LEU A 305 -18.26 20.43 -19.44
CA LEU A 305 -18.66 20.08 -18.07
C LEU A 305 -17.45 20.32 -17.16
N THR A 306 -17.60 21.33 -16.32
CA THR A 306 -16.65 21.77 -15.31
C THR A 306 -16.39 20.68 -14.29
N THR A 307 -15.11 20.44 -14.04
CA THR A 307 -14.52 19.67 -12.95
C THR A 307 -15.18 19.99 -11.61
N ILE A 308 -15.95 19.04 -11.07
CA ILE A 308 -16.33 19.03 -9.66
C ILE A 308 -15.45 17.99 -8.98
N SER A 309 -14.76 18.43 -7.92
CA SER A 309 -13.92 17.62 -7.06
C SER A 309 -14.77 16.60 -6.30
N MET A 310 -15.10 15.47 -6.93
CA MET A 310 -15.75 14.32 -6.31
C MET A 310 -14.70 13.53 -5.53
N LYS A 311 -14.47 13.89 -4.26
CA LYS A 311 -13.41 13.26 -3.47
C LYS A 311 -13.85 12.08 -2.61
N PHE A 312 -15.14 11.84 -2.31
CA PHE A 312 -15.45 10.81 -1.31
C PHE A 312 -16.81 10.07 -1.40
N PHE A 313 -17.47 9.95 -2.56
CA PHE A 313 -18.71 9.18 -2.63
C PHE A 313 -18.85 8.29 -3.87
N PHE A 314 -18.99 6.98 -3.66
CA PHE A 314 -19.11 5.99 -4.73
C PHE A 314 -20.38 5.17 -4.58
N ILE A 315 -21.49 5.63 -5.16
CA ILE A 315 -22.62 4.74 -5.39
C ILE A 315 -22.21 3.78 -6.50
N THR A 316 -21.99 2.52 -6.15
CA THR A 316 -21.68 1.48 -7.12
C THR A 316 -22.84 1.35 -8.11
N LEU A 317 -22.57 1.52 -9.40
CA LEU A 317 -23.48 1.24 -10.52
C LEU A 317 -23.92 -0.24 -10.62
N ILE A 318 -23.60 -1.07 -9.62
CA ILE A 318 -23.81 -2.52 -9.61
C ILE A 318 -25.28 -2.88 -9.27
N LYS A 319 -26.06 -1.93 -8.74
CA LYS A 319 -27.51 -2.11 -8.50
C LYS A 319 -28.35 -1.71 -9.73
N LEU A 320 -28.11 -2.34 -10.89
CA LEU A 320 -29.11 -2.30 -11.97
C LEU A 320 -30.27 -3.21 -11.59
N ARG A 321 -31.26 -2.62 -10.88
CA ARG A 321 -32.57 -3.21 -10.65
C ARG A 321 -33.19 -3.55 -12.02
N LYS A 322 -33.60 -4.81 -12.21
CA LYS A 322 -34.36 -5.29 -13.39
C LYS A 322 -35.64 -4.47 -13.56
N ARG A 323 -35.59 -3.31 -14.22
CA ARG A 323 -36.75 -2.54 -14.69
C ARG A 323 -36.32 -1.49 -15.71
N ASN A 324 -36.02 -1.97 -16.92
CA ASN A 324 -36.42 -1.40 -18.22
C ASN A 324 -35.63 -2.10 -19.33
N MET A 325 -36.13 -3.26 -19.72
CA MET A 325 -35.61 -4.11 -20.78
C MET A 325 -36.14 -3.63 -22.15
N THR A 326 -35.82 -2.39 -22.56
CA THR A 326 -36.31 -1.84 -23.84
C THR A 326 -35.26 -1.12 -24.70
N CYS A 327 -33.97 -1.10 -24.33
CA CYS A 327 -32.90 -0.53 -25.17
C CYS A 327 -31.87 -1.59 -25.63
N LEU A 328 -32.32 -2.80 -25.95
CA LEU A 328 -31.45 -3.89 -26.45
C LEU A 328 -31.81 -4.36 -27.87
N TRP A 329 -32.65 -3.62 -28.60
CA TRP A 329 -33.06 -3.99 -29.97
C TRP A 329 -32.46 -3.11 -31.08
N SER A 330 -31.56 -2.15 -30.77
CA SER A 330 -30.88 -1.34 -31.80
C SER A 330 -29.36 -1.50 -31.87
N LEU A 331 -28.78 -2.53 -31.23
CA LEU A 331 -27.34 -2.82 -31.29
C LEU A 331 -27.01 -4.07 -32.12
N ALA A 332 -28.02 -4.76 -32.67
CA ALA A 332 -27.85 -5.93 -33.52
C ALA A 332 -27.27 -5.64 -34.93
N SER A 333 -26.91 -4.39 -35.22
CA SER A 333 -26.36 -3.99 -36.54
C SER A 333 -24.93 -3.45 -36.50
N PHE A 334 -24.21 -3.58 -35.37
CA PHE A 334 -22.78 -3.25 -35.26
C PHE A 334 -21.88 -4.49 -35.09
N PHE A 335 -22.40 -5.70 -35.33
CA PHE A 335 -21.61 -6.93 -35.40
C PHE A 335 -21.09 -7.16 -36.81
N LEU A 336 -20.17 -6.32 -37.28
CA LEU A 336 -19.26 -6.69 -38.36
C LEU A 336 -17.89 -6.05 -38.11
N ALA A 337 -16.89 -6.93 -37.96
CA ALA A 337 -15.44 -6.71 -37.87
C ALA A 337 -14.84 -6.41 -36.49
N ILE A 338 -14.67 -7.46 -35.67
CA ILE A 338 -13.45 -7.67 -34.86
C ILE A 338 -13.17 -9.19 -34.85
N ASP A 339 -12.21 -9.64 -35.67
CA ASP A 339 -11.58 -10.95 -35.54
C ASP A 339 -10.52 -10.88 -34.43
N ASP A 340 -10.92 -11.26 -33.21
CA ASP A 340 -10.15 -11.91 -32.14
C ASP A 340 -11.02 -11.87 -30.87
N GLU A 341 -11.93 -12.82 -30.70
CA GLU A 341 -12.58 -12.98 -29.39
C GLU A 341 -11.57 -13.59 -28.41
N ASP A 342 -10.93 -12.73 -27.62
CA ASP A 342 -10.19 -13.15 -26.43
C ASP A 342 -11.09 -14.08 -25.60
N PHE A 343 -10.65 -15.33 -25.41
CA PHE A 343 -11.40 -16.33 -24.65
C PHE A 343 -11.78 -15.79 -23.27
N ARG A 344 -13.07 -15.85 -22.94
CA ARG A 344 -13.60 -15.43 -21.64
C ARG A 344 -13.94 -16.66 -20.80
N PRO A 345 -13.31 -16.81 -19.62
CA PRO A 345 -13.66 -17.89 -18.71
C PRO A 345 -15.12 -17.83 -18.28
N VAL A 346 -15.76 -18.99 -18.15
CA VAL A 346 -17.14 -19.12 -17.66
C VAL A 346 -17.11 -19.78 -16.29
N TYR A 347 -17.56 -19.04 -15.28
CA TYR A 347 -17.62 -19.49 -13.90
C TYR A 347 -19.05 -19.94 -13.54
N LYS A 348 -19.20 -21.16 -13.01
CA LYS A 348 -20.48 -21.75 -12.61
C LYS A 348 -20.68 -21.78 -11.09
N GLY A 349 -19.63 -21.53 -10.32
CA GLY A 349 -19.74 -21.46 -8.87
C GLY A 349 -20.51 -20.26 -8.34
N ALA A 350 -20.90 -20.32 -7.06
CA ALA A 350 -21.59 -19.24 -6.39
C ALA A 350 -20.70 -18.00 -6.22
N SER A 351 -21.29 -16.81 -6.33
CA SER A 351 -20.60 -15.53 -6.10
C SER A 351 -20.09 -15.43 -4.67
N SER A 352 -18.78 -15.18 -4.52
CA SER A 352 -18.11 -14.97 -3.23
C SER A 352 -17.80 -13.50 -2.96
N ALA A 353 -18.45 -12.56 -3.67
CA ALA A 353 -18.24 -11.12 -3.53
C ALA A 353 -19.42 -10.38 -2.87
N PHE A 354 -19.10 -9.27 -2.20
CA PHE A 354 -19.99 -8.16 -1.85
C PHE A 354 -19.33 -6.84 -2.26
N CYS A 355 -20.10 -5.75 -2.40
CA CYS A 355 -19.60 -4.45 -2.81
C CYS A 355 -19.78 -3.35 -1.76
N ILE A 356 -18.89 -2.36 -1.78
CA ILE A 356 -19.03 -1.10 -1.06
C ILE A 356 -19.84 -0.14 -1.94
N GLN A 357 -20.96 0.33 -1.41
CA GLN A 357 -21.90 1.27 -2.05
C GLN A 357 -21.74 2.70 -1.58
N LEU A 358 -21.15 2.90 -0.41
CA LEU A 358 -20.92 4.22 0.15
C LEU A 358 -19.81 4.11 1.17
N PHE A 359 -18.87 5.05 1.16
CA PHE A 359 -17.80 5.09 2.13
C PHE A 359 -17.44 6.54 2.44
N CYS A 360 -17.37 6.89 3.71
CA CYS A 360 -16.98 8.21 4.18
C CYS A 360 -16.28 8.07 5.53
N ILE A 361 -15.24 8.86 5.77
CA ILE A 361 -14.55 8.91 7.06
C ILE A 361 -13.96 10.30 7.22
N ASP A 362 -14.00 10.85 8.43
CA ASP A 362 -13.31 12.11 8.72
C ASP A 362 -11.80 11.96 8.48
N GLU A 363 -11.21 12.95 7.82
CA GLU A 363 -9.79 12.99 7.40
C GLU A 363 -8.82 12.67 8.56
N LYS A 364 -9.17 13.05 9.80
CA LYS A 364 -8.36 12.75 10.99
C LYS A 364 -8.19 11.26 11.24
N TYR A 365 -9.17 10.46 10.83
CA TYR A 365 -9.29 9.03 11.10
C TYR A 365 -9.08 8.16 9.86
N GLU A 366 -8.83 8.75 8.68
CA GLU A 366 -8.70 8.05 7.39
C GLU A 366 -7.71 6.86 7.45
N THR A 367 -6.64 6.99 8.23
CA THR A 367 -5.61 5.94 8.41
C THR A 367 -6.11 4.67 9.09
N ARG A 368 -7.29 4.71 9.72
CA ARG A 368 -7.96 3.60 10.39
C ARG A 368 -9.11 3.01 9.55
N SER A 369 -9.26 3.45 8.30
CA SER A 369 -10.32 2.98 7.41
C SER A 369 -10.32 1.46 7.18
N LEU A 370 -9.16 0.80 7.23
CA LEU A 370 -9.06 -0.66 7.10
C LEU A 370 -9.79 -1.41 8.23
N ASP A 371 -9.95 -0.79 9.41
CA ASP A 371 -10.60 -1.43 10.55
C ASP A 371 -12.04 -1.87 10.19
N PHE A 372 -12.75 -1.11 9.33
CA PHE A 372 -14.09 -1.45 8.84
C PHE A 372 -14.15 -2.86 8.24
N MET A 373 -13.11 -3.24 7.51
CA MET A 373 -13.09 -4.47 6.74
C MET A 373 -13.22 -5.70 7.64
N GLN A 374 -12.57 -5.70 8.82
CA GLN A 374 -12.66 -6.82 9.76
C GLN A 374 -14.11 -7.06 10.21
N PHE A 375 -14.84 -5.98 10.53
CA PHE A 375 -16.24 -6.06 10.94
C PHE A 375 -17.14 -6.45 9.77
N VAL A 376 -16.96 -5.84 8.60
CA VAL A 376 -17.79 -6.12 7.42
C VAL A 376 -17.67 -7.56 6.95
N PHE A 377 -16.47 -8.14 6.93
CA PHE A 377 -16.32 -9.57 6.58
C PHE A 377 -16.97 -10.50 7.60
N SER A 378 -17.11 -10.08 8.86
CA SER A 378 -17.84 -10.84 9.89
C SER A 378 -19.36 -10.86 9.64
N LEU A 379 -19.90 -9.82 8.99
CA LEU A 379 -21.31 -9.76 8.57
C LEU A 379 -21.60 -10.68 7.38
N PHE A 380 -20.59 -10.95 6.53
CA PHE A 380 -20.72 -11.86 5.38
C PHE A 380 -19.76 -13.07 5.46
N PRO A 381 -19.97 -14.04 6.36
CA PRO A 381 -19.03 -15.14 6.60
C PRO A 381 -18.70 -15.98 5.35
N HIS A 382 -19.62 -16.07 4.40
CA HIS A 382 -19.50 -16.90 3.20
C HIS A 382 -18.86 -16.21 1.98
N LYS A 383 -18.54 -14.91 2.10
CA LYS A 383 -17.99 -14.07 1.04
C LYS A 383 -16.51 -13.77 1.30
N ASP A 384 -15.66 -14.07 0.33
CA ASP A 384 -14.22 -13.92 0.44
C ASP A 384 -13.71 -12.61 -0.18
N PHE A 385 -14.53 -11.94 -1.01
CA PHE A 385 -14.14 -10.74 -1.73
C PHE A 385 -15.03 -9.54 -1.39
N CYS A 386 -14.39 -8.39 -1.23
CA CYS A 386 -15.02 -7.08 -1.20
C CYS A 386 -14.63 -6.33 -2.48
N ILE A 387 -15.59 -5.70 -3.14
CA ILE A 387 -15.33 -4.91 -4.34
C ILE A 387 -15.76 -3.45 -4.16
N ILE A 388 -15.06 -2.54 -4.83
CA ILE A 388 -15.45 -1.14 -4.91
C ILE A 388 -15.21 -0.66 -6.34
N SER A 389 -16.17 0.08 -6.89
CA SER A 389 -16.06 0.68 -8.22
C SER A 389 -15.94 2.19 -8.07
N VAL A 390 -14.91 2.77 -8.67
CA VAL A 390 -14.60 4.19 -8.56
C VAL A 390 -14.41 4.81 -9.94
N PRO A 391 -14.90 6.04 -10.21
CA PRO A 391 -14.60 6.73 -11.46
C PRO A 391 -13.10 6.96 -11.66
N HIS A 392 -12.64 6.88 -12.91
CA HIS A 392 -11.21 6.92 -13.29
C HIS A 392 -10.41 8.14 -12.81
N LEU A 393 -11.08 9.27 -12.57
CA LEU A 393 -10.42 10.51 -12.15
C LEU A 393 -10.36 10.68 -10.64
N THR A 394 -10.87 9.72 -9.88
CA THR A 394 -10.90 9.83 -8.42
C THR A 394 -9.52 9.50 -7.84
N PRO A 395 -8.95 10.37 -6.98
CA PRO A 395 -7.66 10.07 -6.36
C PRO A 395 -7.78 8.87 -5.40
N GLU A 396 -6.69 8.11 -5.28
CA GLU A 396 -6.63 6.99 -4.34
C GLU A 396 -6.61 7.49 -2.88
N PHE A 397 -7.57 7.03 -2.08
CA PHE A 397 -7.68 7.28 -0.63
C PHE A 397 -7.15 6.07 0.16
N ILE A 398 -6.89 6.23 1.46
CA ILE A 398 -6.11 5.22 2.22
C ILE A 398 -6.72 3.82 2.17
N LEU A 399 -8.05 3.69 2.22
CA LEU A 399 -8.70 2.37 2.15
C LEU A 399 -8.41 1.66 0.82
N ILE A 400 -8.53 2.37 -0.32
CA ILE A 400 -8.41 1.78 -1.65
C ILE A 400 -6.97 1.35 -1.98
N GLN A 401 -5.97 1.94 -1.33
CA GLN A 401 -4.56 1.54 -1.47
C GLN A 401 -4.30 0.10 -1.02
N ASN A 402 -5.20 -0.49 -0.23
CA ASN A 402 -5.13 -1.89 0.17
C ASN A 402 -5.79 -2.85 -0.84
N PHE A 403 -6.55 -2.33 -1.80
CA PHE A 403 -7.26 -3.10 -2.81
C PHE A 403 -6.41 -3.25 -4.08
N ILE A 404 -6.67 -4.30 -4.84
CA ILE A 404 -6.05 -4.52 -6.15
C ILE A 404 -6.95 -3.93 -7.22
N ARG A 405 -6.40 -3.03 -8.04
CA ARG A 405 -7.08 -2.53 -9.25
C ARG A 405 -7.10 -3.62 -10.31
N ILE A 406 -8.29 -3.95 -10.82
CA ILE A 406 -8.49 -4.96 -11.85
C ILE A 406 -8.33 -4.33 -13.23
N VAL A 407 -7.62 -5.05 -14.11
CA VAL A 407 -7.45 -4.64 -15.50
C VAL A 407 -8.76 -4.84 -16.27
N PRO A 408 -9.36 -3.79 -16.85
CA PRO A 408 -10.50 -3.94 -17.75
C PRO A 408 -10.09 -4.61 -19.05
N PHE A 409 -11.01 -5.32 -19.69
CA PHE A 409 -10.83 -5.77 -21.07
C PHE A 409 -10.88 -4.58 -22.03
N ASN A 410 -10.23 -4.71 -23.19
CA ASN A 410 -10.27 -3.68 -24.25
C ASN A 410 -11.70 -3.38 -24.76
N THR A 411 -12.64 -4.29 -24.50
CA THR A 411 -14.06 -4.22 -24.86
C THR A 411 -14.95 -3.82 -23.68
N SER A 412 -14.37 -3.37 -22.56
CA SER A 412 -15.12 -2.89 -21.41
C SER A 412 -16.04 -1.74 -21.80
N ILE A 413 -17.28 -1.79 -21.32
CA ILE A 413 -18.30 -0.74 -21.49
C ILE A 413 -18.38 0.20 -20.27
N LEU A 414 -17.58 -0.06 -19.24
CA LEU A 414 -17.59 0.68 -17.99
C LEU A 414 -16.42 1.67 -17.93
N ASP A 415 -16.76 2.92 -17.64
CA ASP A 415 -15.81 4.04 -17.41
C ASP A 415 -15.35 4.14 -15.94
N ASN A 416 -15.47 3.06 -15.18
CA ASN A 416 -15.04 2.99 -13.79
C ASN A 416 -13.94 1.96 -13.62
N ASP A 417 -13.02 2.25 -12.70
CA ASP A 417 -12.07 1.28 -12.20
C ASP A 417 -12.73 0.37 -11.16
N LEU A 418 -12.40 -0.92 -11.24
CA LEU A 418 -12.82 -1.93 -10.26
C LEU A 418 -11.64 -2.27 -9.36
N TYR A 419 -11.88 -2.22 -8.06
CA TYR A 419 -10.92 -2.58 -7.04
C TYR A 419 -11.45 -3.78 -6.24
N VAL A 420 -10.59 -4.75 -5.96
CA VAL A 420 -10.93 -5.99 -5.26
C VAL A 420 -10.04 -6.15 -4.03
N PHE A 421 -10.65 -6.49 -2.91
CA PHE A 421 -9.97 -6.86 -1.67
C PHE A 421 -10.41 -8.25 -1.23
N HIS A 422 -9.46 -9.12 -0.93
CA HIS A 422 -9.75 -10.47 -0.46
C HIS A 422 -9.60 -10.54 1.06
N ARG A 423 -10.42 -11.35 1.74
CA ARG A 423 -10.43 -11.53 3.20
C ARG A 423 -9.05 -11.82 3.78
N ALA A 424 -8.25 -12.65 3.11
CA ALA A 424 -6.89 -12.98 3.57
C ALA A 424 -5.93 -11.79 3.54
N GLY A 425 -6.26 -10.69 2.85
CA GLY A 425 -5.52 -9.44 2.92
C GLY A 425 -5.59 -8.75 4.29
N LEU A 426 -6.48 -9.20 5.19
CA LEU A 426 -6.50 -8.74 6.59
C LEU A 426 -5.40 -9.37 7.46
N LEU A 427 -4.72 -10.40 6.95
CA LEU A 427 -3.67 -11.10 7.69
C LEU A 427 -2.43 -10.21 7.76
N LYS A 428 -2.14 -9.70 8.97
CA LYS A 428 -0.99 -8.82 9.23
C LYS A 428 0.34 -9.56 9.45
N SER A 429 0.36 -10.89 9.32
CA SER A 429 1.48 -11.76 9.68
C SER A 429 2.25 -12.27 8.46
N ILE A 430 2.60 -11.38 7.54
CA ILE A 430 3.46 -11.72 6.40
C ILE A 430 4.93 -11.67 6.84
N ASN A 431 5.61 -12.81 6.74
CA ASN A 431 7.02 -12.94 7.07
C ASN A 431 7.83 -13.04 5.78
N ILE A 432 8.88 -12.23 5.65
CA ILE A 432 9.81 -12.29 4.53
C ILE A 432 11.15 -12.80 5.05
N ARG A 433 11.68 -13.82 4.37
CA ARG A 433 12.95 -14.44 4.76
C ARG A 433 13.70 -14.96 3.55
N LEU A 434 14.98 -15.30 3.74
CA LEU A 434 15.74 -16.05 2.76
C LEU A 434 15.09 -17.42 2.50
N ALA A 435 15.09 -17.80 1.23
CA ALA A 435 14.56 -19.07 0.78
C ALA A 435 15.45 -20.23 1.24
N THR A 436 14.84 -21.40 1.45
CA THR A 436 15.51 -22.64 1.81
C THR A 436 15.17 -23.73 0.79
N THR A 437 15.93 -24.83 0.81
CA THR A 437 15.66 -26.00 -0.05
C THR A 437 14.29 -26.63 0.21
N ASN A 438 13.73 -26.46 1.40
CA ASN A 438 12.40 -26.94 1.77
C ASN A 438 11.27 -26.15 1.10
N ASP A 439 11.53 -24.94 0.62
CA ASP A 439 10.52 -24.07 0.02
C ASP A 439 10.24 -24.40 -1.46
N VAL A 440 11.11 -25.19 -2.11
CA VAL A 440 11.01 -25.64 -3.52
C VAL A 440 9.62 -26.13 -3.93
N PRO A 441 8.95 -27.07 -3.23
CA PRO A 441 7.62 -27.53 -3.61
C PRO A 441 6.57 -26.41 -3.53
N ASN A 442 6.65 -25.54 -2.52
CA ASN A 442 5.68 -24.47 -2.30
C ASN A 442 5.84 -23.36 -3.35
N VAL A 443 7.07 -22.99 -3.67
CA VAL A 443 7.39 -22.05 -4.76
C VAL A 443 6.90 -22.60 -6.10
N LYS A 444 7.14 -23.89 -6.38
CA LYS A 444 6.66 -24.54 -7.61
C LYS A 444 5.14 -24.49 -7.75
N ASN A 445 4.40 -24.65 -6.65
CA ASN A 445 2.94 -24.53 -6.64
C ASN A 445 2.47 -23.10 -6.92
N LEU A 446 3.16 -22.10 -6.35
CA LEU A 446 2.85 -20.68 -6.55
C LEU A 446 2.99 -20.25 -8.02
N ILE A 447 4.09 -20.65 -8.67
CA ILE A 447 4.42 -20.20 -10.03
C ILE A 447 3.83 -21.09 -11.14
N ARG A 448 3.07 -22.14 -10.79
CA ARG A 448 2.63 -23.18 -11.73
C ARG A 448 1.93 -22.62 -12.97
N THR A 449 1.16 -21.55 -12.79
CA THR A 449 0.35 -20.90 -13.84
C THR A 449 1.12 -19.86 -14.66
N LEU A 450 2.36 -19.53 -14.29
CA LEU A 450 3.17 -18.50 -14.95
C LEU A 450 3.94 -19.09 -16.15
N ASN A 451 4.08 -18.29 -17.21
CA ASN A 451 4.81 -18.70 -18.42
C ASN A 451 6.31 -18.89 -18.19
N LEU A 452 6.92 -18.08 -17.32
CA LEU A 452 8.36 -18.09 -17.01
C LEU A 452 8.71 -18.99 -15.81
N ASN A 453 7.83 -19.92 -15.45
CA ASN A 453 8.01 -20.77 -14.27
C ASN A 453 9.32 -21.59 -14.30
N GLN A 454 9.77 -22.03 -15.48
CA GLN A 454 11.01 -22.80 -15.63
C GLN A 454 12.24 -21.94 -15.28
N ASN A 455 12.32 -20.72 -15.82
CA ASN A 455 13.43 -19.81 -15.56
C ASN A 455 13.55 -19.44 -14.08
N ILE A 456 12.41 -19.20 -13.41
CA ILE A 456 12.38 -18.91 -11.97
C ILE A 456 12.90 -20.12 -11.18
N MET A 457 12.49 -21.34 -11.54
CA MET A 457 12.94 -22.56 -10.86
C MET A 457 14.42 -22.85 -11.10
N GLU A 458 14.93 -22.60 -12.30
CA GLU A 458 16.36 -22.77 -12.61
C GLU A 458 17.21 -21.82 -11.79
N ASP A 459 16.83 -20.54 -11.71
CA ASP A 459 17.56 -19.56 -10.91
C ASP A 459 17.45 -19.85 -9.40
N PHE A 460 16.30 -20.34 -8.94
CA PHE A 460 16.16 -20.80 -7.56
C PHE A 460 17.02 -22.04 -7.28
N ALA A 461 17.17 -22.95 -8.25
CA ALA A 461 18.09 -24.09 -8.13
C ALA A 461 19.56 -23.64 -8.05
N LYS A 462 19.97 -22.65 -8.86
CA LYS A 462 21.32 -22.04 -8.77
C LYS A 462 21.59 -21.46 -7.39
N TYR A 463 20.61 -20.76 -6.81
CA TYR A 463 20.70 -20.24 -5.45
C TYR A 463 20.93 -21.37 -4.43
N ASN A 464 20.15 -22.45 -4.49
CA ASN A 464 20.27 -23.58 -3.57
C ASN A 464 21.58 -24.37 -3.71
N MET A 465 22.17 -24.41 -4.91
CA MET A 465 23.40 -25.15 -5.18
C MET A 465 24.66 -24.35 -4.84
N ALA A 466 24.78 -23.12 -5.35
CA ALA A 466 26.04 -22.37 -5.35
C ALA A 466 25.93 -20.93 -4.83
N ARG A 467 24.70 -20.39 -4.67
CA ARG A 467 24.44 -18.97 -4.34
C ARG A 467 25.14 -17.96 -5.25
N ARG A 468 25.61 -18.41 -6.41
CA ARG A 468 26.33 -17.61 -7.41
C ARG A 468 26.02 -18.12 -8.80
N ASP A 469 25.99 -17.20 -9.76
CA ASP A 469 25.96 -17.54 -11.17
C ASP A 469 27.34 -17.99 -11.68
N PRO A 470 27.42 -18.59 -12.88
CA PRO A 470 28.69 -18.95 -13.50
C PRO A 470 29.67 -17.78 -13.63
N ASP A 471 29.15 -16.56 -13.77
CA ASP A 471 29.92 -15.32 -13.88
C ASP A 471 30.43 -14.80 -12.52
N GLY A 472 30.12 -15.50 -11.42
CA GLY A 472 30.53 -15.15 -10.06
C GLY A 472 29.58 -14.20 -9.33
N THR A 473 28.57 -13.66 -10.01
CA THR A 473 27.54 -12.78 -9.43
C THR A 473 26.78 -13.50 -8.32
N THR A 474 26.66 -12.87 -7.15
CA THR A 474 25.95 -13.45 -6.01
C THR A 474 24.44 -13.39 -6.24
N VAL A 475 23.76 -14.52 -6.05
CA VAL A 475 22.31 -14.65 -6.17
C VAL A 475 21.72 -14.82 -4.77
N GLN A 476 20.61 -14.14 -4.50
CA GLN A 476 19.83 -14.30 -3.28
C GLN A 476 18.36 -14.51 -3.64
N THR A 477 17.70 -15.47 -2.98
CA THR A 477 16.26 -15.71 -3.16
C THR A 477 15.54 -15.48 -1.84
N PHE A 478 14.43 -14.75 -1.92
CA PHE A 478 13.56 -14.42 -0.80
C PHE A 478 12.18 -15.02 -1.04
N VAL A 479 11.54 -15.46 0.05
CA VAL A 479 10.16 -15.93 0.03
C VAL A 479 9.32 -15.11 1.02
N ALA A 480 8.08 -14.85 0.63
CA ALA A 480 7.07 -14.28 1.51
C ALA A 480 6.14 -15.41 1.97
N GLU A 481 5.96 -15.53 3.28
CA GLU A 481 5.25 -16.61 3.95
C GLU A 481 4.11 -16.04 4.81
N VAL A 482 2.91 -16.59 4.65
CA VAL A 482 1.72 -16.26 5.46
C VAL A 482 1.10 -17.56 5.93
N LEU A 483 0.94 -17.74 7.25
CA LEU A 483 0.36 -18.97 7.85
C LEU A 483 0.99 -20.27 7.30
N ASN A 484 2.31 -20.31 7.19
CA ASN A 484 3.10 -21.44 6.65
C ASN A 484 2.89 -21.74 5.15
N GLN A 485 2.27 -20.82 4.41
CA GLN A 485 2.14 -20.91 2.96
C GLN A 485 3.01 -19.86 2.28
N ILE A 486 3.80 -20.27 1.28
CA ILE A 486 4.56 -19.34 0.45
C ILE A 486 3.60 -18.63 -0.51
N VAL A 487 3.53 -17.30 -0.39
CA VAL A 487 2.66 -16.43 -1.18
C VAL A 487 3.43 -15.56 -2.15
N GLY A 488 4.75 -15.46 -2.02
CA GLY A 488 5.61 -14.69 -2.92
C GLY A 488 7.03 -15.24 -2.97
N VAL A 489 7.73 -14.95 -4.07
CA VAL A 489 9.13 -15.28 -4.30
C VAL A 489 9.81 -14.14 -5.05
N SER A 490 11.04 -13.80 -4.67
CA SER A 490 11.87 -12.87 -5.41
C SER A 490 13.30 -13.37 -5.50
N VAL A 491 13.89 -13.27 -6.69
CA VAL A 491 15.30 -13.57 -6.95
C VAL A 491 16.00 -12.27 -7.28
N ILE A 492 17.00 -11.91 -6.49
CA ILE A 492 17.86 -10.76 -6.73
C ILE A 492 19.29 -11.23 -7.00
N ARG A 493 20.05 -10.40 -7.73
CA ARG A 493 21.50 -10.55 -7.79
C ARG A 493 22.19 -9.22 -7.61
N THR A 494 23.49 -9.26 -7.32
CA THR A 494 24.28 -8.04 -7.18
C THR A 494 24.46 -7.38 -8.55
N GLU A 495 24.25 -6.06 -8.60
CA GLU A 495 24.44 -5.30 -9.83
C GLU A 495 25.93 -5.02 -10.05
N MET A 496 26.47 -5.48 -11.17
CA MET A 496 27.89 -5.34 -11.51
C MET A 496 28.15 -4.19 -12.48
N ASP A 497 27.15 -3.81 -13.29
CA ASP A 497 27.29 -2.83 -14.37
C ASP A 497 26.69 -1.46 -13.98
N ILE A 498 26.90 -1.05 -12.73
CA ILE A 498 26.33 0.20 -12.21
C ILE A 498 26.81 1.45 -12.97
N GLU A 499 28.06 1.45 -13.46
CA GLU A 499 28.58 2.54 -14.31
C GLU A 499 27.87 2.64 -15.66
N TYR A 500 27.41 1.52 -16.23
CA TYR A 500 26.59 1.52 -17.43
C TYR A 500 25.23 2.17 -17.14
N ILE A 501 24.57 1.77 -16.05
CA ILE A 501 23.28 2.34 -15.66
C ILE A 501 23.42 3.85 -15.42
N ARG A 502 24.43 4.27 -14.67
CA ARG A 502 24.69 5.68 -14.38
C ARG A 502 24.95 6.53 -15.63
N SER A 503 25.54 5.96 -16.69
CA SER A 503 25.82 6.71 -17.92
C SER A 503 24.62 6.82 -18.87
N HIS A 504 23.61 5.96 -18.73
CA HIS A 504 22.45 5.90 -19.63
C HIS A 504 21.14 6.37 -18.97
N TYR A 505 21.10 6.44 -17.64
CA TYR A 505 19.94 6.84 -16.85
C TYR A 505 20.32 7.92 -15.83
N ASN A 506 19.42 8.87 -15.59
CA ASN A 506 19.58 9.92 -14.58
C ASN A 506 19.33 9.37 -13.17
N ILE A 507 20.17 8.46 -12.69
CA ILE A 507 20.03 7.88 -11.34
C ILE A 507 20.24 8.92 -10.22
N GLU A 508 21.04 9.95 -10.49
CA GLU A 508 21.36 11.01 -9.51
C GLU A 508 20.17 11.92 -9.18
N ASP A 509 19.10 11.88 -9.98
CA ASP A 509 17.84 12.55 -9.66
C ASP A 509 17.07 11.84 -8.53
N PHE A 510 17.40 10.57 -8.25
CA PHE A 510 16.71 9.72 -7.27
C PHE A 510 17.58 9.35 -6.06
N ILE A 511 18.89 9.17 -6.25
CA ILE A 511 19.83 8.79 -5.19
C ILE A 511 21.11 9.61 -5.24
N TYR A 512 21.70 9.90 -4.08
CA TYR A 512 23.05 10.42 -4.00
C TYR A 512 24.06 9.28 -4.10
N TYR A 513 24.40 8.87 -5.33
CA TYR A 513 25.26 7.73 -5.65
C TYR A 513 26.50 7.58 -4.73
N ASN A 514 27.18 8.68 -4.39
CA ASN A 514 28.37 8.68 -3.52
C ASN A 514 28.13 8.17 -2.09
N HIS A 515 26.87 8.03 -1.66
CA HIS A 515 26.46 7.49 -0.37
C HIS A 515 26.04 6.02 -0.44
N HIS A 516 26.16 5.38 -1.60
CA HIS A 516 25.86 3.97 -1.82
C HIS A 516 27.12 3.24 -2.28
N GLN A 517 27.46 2.15 -1.59
CA GLN A 517 28.57 1.30 -2.02
C GLN A 517 28.15 0.43 -3.21
N ARG A 518 29.12 0.02 -4.04
CA ARG A 518 28.87 -0.88 -5.18
C ARG A 518 28.10 -2.15 -4.79
N GLU A 519 28.43 -2.70 -3.63
CA GLU A 519 27.82 -3.92 -3.08
C GLU A 519 26.38 -3.71 -2.62
N GLU A 520 25.94 -2.46 -2.38
CA GLU A 520 24.58 -2.15 -1.94
C GLU A 520 23.60 -2.06 -3.12
N HIS A 521 24.10 -2.13 -4.35
CA HIS A 521 23.27 -2.18 -5.55
C HIS A 521 22.88 -3.63 -5.86
N GLY A 522 21.59 -3.86 -6.07
CA GLY A 522 21.04 -5.14 -6.50
C GLY A 522 20.09 -4.95 -7.67
N HIS A 523 19.90 -6.01 -8.45
CA HIS A 523 18.86 -6.08 -9.45
C HIS A 523 17.85 -7.16 -9.09
N ILE A 524 16.57 -6.85 -9.28
CA ILE A 524 15.47 -7.80 -9.18
C ILE A 524 15.37 -8.48 -10.53
N HIS A 525 15.63 -9.79 -10.55
CA HIS A 525 15.51 -10.57 -11.78
C HIS A 525 14.15 -11.25 -11.89
N HIS A 526 13.63 -11.76 -10.77
CA HIS A 526 12.29 -12.32 -10.69
C HIS A 526 11.57 -11.74 -9.47
N PHE A 527 10.31 -11.35 -9.63
CA PHE A 527 9.45 -10.95 -8.53
C PHE A 527 8.04 -11.47 -8.81
N VAL A 528 7.54 -12.31 -7.91
CA VAL A 528 6.19 -12.87 -7.99
C VAL A 528 5.55 -12.77 -6.62
N LEU A 529 4.34 -12.23 -6.58
CA LEU A 529 3.53 -12.16 -5.37
C LEU A 529 2.11 -12.54 -5.73
N ASN A 530 1.47 -13.35 -4.90
CA ASN A 530 0.05 -13.65 -5.05
C ASN A 530 -0.75 -12.34 -5.02
N PRO A 531 -1.62 -12.08 -6.02
CA PRO A 531 -2.36 -10.83 -6.13
C PRO A 531 -3.09 -10.43 -4.84
N ILE A 532 -3.61 -11.38 -4.07
CA ILE A 532 -4.28 -11.16 -2.77
C ILE A 532 -3.42 -10.30 -1.82
N PHE A 533 -2.10 -10.45 -1.87
CA PHE A 533 -1.14 -9.79 -0.99
C PHE A 533 -0.38 -8.66 -1.69
N GLN A 534 -0.83 -8.18 -2.85
CA GLN A 534 -0.15 -7.15 -3.64
C GLN A 534 0.07 -5.83 -2.89
N HIS A 535 -0.79 -5.49 -1.93
CA HIS A 535 -0.59 -4.32 -1.06
C HIS A 535 0.70 -4.42 -0.23
N TYR A 536 1.20 -5.63 0.04
CA TYR A 536 2.48 -5.87 0.70
C TYR A 536 3.70 -5.78 -0.21
N THR A 537 3.56 -5.50 -1.52
CA THR A 537 4.72 -5.38 -2.43
C THR A 537 5.77 -4.40 -1.91
N LYS A 538 5.36 -3.23 -1.42
CA LYS A 538 6.28 -2.24 -0.83
C LYS A 538 7.02 -2.80 0.38
N TYR A 539 6.32 -3.54 1.24
CA TYR A 539 6.93 -4.18 2.41
C TYR A 539 7.90 -5.30 2.00
N PHE A 540 7.52 -6.13 1.03
CA PHE A 540 8.38 -7.19 0.50
C PHE A 540 9.69 -6.61 -0.05
N LEU A 541 9.63 -5.54 -0.84
CA LEU A 541 10.83 -4.88 -1.36
C LEU A 541 11.70 -4.26 -0.25
N LYS A 542 11.08 -3.65 0.77
CA LYS A 542 11.81 -3.12 1.93
C LYS A 542 12.53 -4.21 2.71
N GLU A 543 11.88 -5.35 2.95
CA GLU A 543 12.52 -6.48 3.63
C GLU A 543 13.62 -7.11 2.79
N ILE A 544 13.45 -7.16 1.47
CA ILE A 544 14.54 -7.58 0.57
C ILE A 544 15.75 -6.66 0.77
N LEU A 545 15.58 -5.33 0.74
CA LEU A 545 16.67 -4.37 1.00
C LEU A 545 17.35 -4.63 2.35
N ARG A 546 16.54 -4.73 3.42
CA ARG A 546 17.01 -4.97 4.80
C ARG A 546 17.82 -6.26 4.93
N LEU A 547 17.29 -7.38 4.45
CA LEU A 547 17.90 -8.71 4.59
C LEU A 547 19.07 -8.96 3.62
N SER A 548 19.11 -8.25 2.49
CA SER A 548 20.20 -8.34 1.53
C SER A 548 21.34 -7.34 1.77
N PHE A 549 21.17 -6.43 2.74
CA PHE A 549 22.05 -5.27 2.95
C PHE A 549 22.22 -4.42 1.69
N LYS A 550 21.16 -4.36 0.88
CA LYS A 550 21.09 -3.52 -0.33
C LYS A 550 20.37 -2.22 0.01
N SER A 551 20.74 -1.16 -0.70
CA SER A 551 20.09 0.15 -0.57
C SER A 551 19.40 0.58 -1.86
N CYS A 552 19.71 -0.05 -2.99
CA CYS A 552 19.12 0.24 -4.29
C CYS A 552 18.75 -1.06 -5.01
N LEU A 553 17.53 -1.11 -5.55
CA LEU A 553 17.07 -2.22 -6.39
C LEU A 553 16.71 -1.70 -7.78
N TYR A 554 17.29 -2.32 -8.80
CA TYR A 554 16.99 -2.06 -10.21
C TYR A 554 16.12 -3.16 -10.79
N TYR A 555 15.20 -2.80 -11.67
CA TYR A 555 14.38 -3.76 -12.41
C TYR A 555 14.39 -3.39 -13.89
N LEU A 556 14.80 -4.32 -14.74
CA LEU A 556 14.83 -4.11 -16.18
C LEU A 556 13.43 -4.31 -16.77
N ILE A 557 12.88 -3.25 -17.35
CA ILE A 557 11.66 -3.33 -18.15
C ILE A 557 12.07 -3.52 -19.60
N TYR A 558 11.86 -4.73 -20.12
CA TYR A 558 12.02 -4.97 -21.55
C TYR A 558 10.88 -4.26 -22.30
N PRO A 559 11.18 -3.49 -23.37
CA PRO A 559 10.13 -2.95 -24.21
C PRO A 559 9.31 -4.11 -24.75
N GLN A 560 8.01 -4.13 -24.43
CA GLN A 560 7.10 -5.12 -24.97
C GLN A 560 7.09 -4.96 -26.50
N SER A 561 7.58 -5.96 -27.22
CA SER A 561 7.31 -6.11 -28.65
C SER A 561 5.80 -5.95 -28.84
N ARG A 562 5.35 -5.13 -29.80
CA ARG A 562 3.93 -4.88 -30.13
C ARG A 562 3.19 -6.11 -30.68
N GLU A 563 3.54 -7.32 -30.26
CA GLU A 563 2.78 -8.54 -30.54
C GLU A 563 2.24 -9.06 -29.20
N GLY A 564 0.91 -9.02 -29.09
CA GLY A 564 0.18 -9.08 -27.84
C GLY A 564 0.57 -10.22 -26.91
N LYS A 565 0.83 -9.87 -25.65
CA LYS A 565 0.41 -10.59 -24.45
C LYS A 565 0.65 -9.73 -23.22
N VAL A 566 -0.29 -9.81 -22.30
CA VAL A 566 -0.60 -8.83 -21.26
C VAL A 566 0.47 -8.75 -20.16
N LYS A 567 0.53 -7.53 -19.59
CA LYS A 567 1.34 -6.92 -18.52
C LYS A 567 1.60 -7.77 -17.26
N GLU A 568 2.87 -7.74 -16.81
CA GLU A 568 3.31 -7.97 -15.42
C GLU A 568 3.23 -6.65 -14.63
N ILE A 569 2.51 -6.65 -13.49
CA ILE A 569 2.88 -6.02 -12.21
C ILE A 569 2.40 -6.97 -11.11
#